data_AF-A0A5F5Q0L6-F1
#
_entry.id   AF-A0A5F5Q0L6-F1
#
_cell.length_a   1.000
_cell.length_b   1.000
_cell.length_c   1.000
_cell.angle_alpha   90.00
_cell.angle_beta   90.00
_cell.angle_gamma   90.00
#
_symmetry.space_group_name_H-M   'P 1'
#
loop_
_entity.id
_entity.type
_entity.pdbx_description
1 polymer ?
#
loop_
_entity_poly.entity_id
_entity_poly.type
_entity_poly.pdbx_seq_one_letter_code
_entity_poly.pdbx_strand_id
1 'polypeptide(L)'
;MLGRSRLPFVVLAVAVTCAVAQHAPPWTEDCRKSTYPPSGPTYRGPVPWYTINLDLPPYKRWHELMTDKAPALKLIMNSLKNMVNAFVPSGKVMQIVDQKLPGLLGNFPGPFEEEMKGIAAVTDTPLGEIISFNVFYEFFTICTSVITEDRQGKCVLSRGGQSQVSRRKSSKW
;
A
#
# COMPACT_ATOMS: atom_id res chain seq x y z
N MET A 1 -44.68 -24.26 -27.48
CA MET A 1 -43.43 -24.44 -26.73
C MET A 1 -42.84 -23.06 -26.45
N LEU A 2 -42.84 -22.59 -25.20
CA LEU A 2 -42.16 -21.36 -24.84
C LEU A 2 -41.33 -21.63 -23.58
N GLY A 3 -40.02 -21.78 -23.78
CA GLY A 3 -39.06 -22.11 -22.72
C GLY A 3 -39.03 -21.01 -21.67
N ARG A 4 -39.39 -21.34 -20.44
CA ARG A 4 -39.35 -20.45 -19.28
C ARG A 4 -37.90 -20.01 -19.07
N SER A 5 -37.60 -18.77 -19.48
CA SER A 5 -36.26 -18.19 -19.44
C SER A 5 -35.69 -18.27 -18.02
N ARG A 6 -34.58 -18.99 -17.86
CA ARG A 6 -33.85 -19.15 -16.59
C ARG A 6 -32.94 -17.95 -16.28
N LEU A 7 -32.84 -17.00 -17.21
CA LEU A 7 -32.03 -15.78 -17.09
C LEU A 7 -32.28 -14.97 -15.81
N PRO A 8 -33.54 -14.67 -15.40
CA PRO A 8 -33.78 -13.88 -14.19
C PRO A 8 -33.34 -14.63 -12.93
N PHE A 9 -33.47 -15.96 -12.87
CA PHE A 9 -33.01 -16.77 -11.74
C PHE A 9 -31.48 -16.80 -11.62
N VAL A 10 -30.78 -16.85 -12.76
CA VAL A 10 -29.31 -16.80 -12.79
C VAL A 10 -28.82 -15.42 -12.37
N VAL A 11 -29.45 -14.34 -12.84
CA VAL A 11 -29.09 -12.98 -12.45
C VAL A 11 -29.32 -12.74 -10.95
N LEU A 12 -30.41 -13.26 -10.38
CA LEU A 12 -30.70 -13.15 -8.95
C LEU A 12 -29.70 -13.96 -8.10
N ALA A 13 -29.32 -15.15 -8.54
CA ALA A 13 -28.32 -15.97 -7.85
C ALA A 13 -26.92 -15.34 -7.86
N VAL A 14 -26.54 -14.68 -8.96
CA VAL A 14 -25.29 -13.92 -9.06
C VAL A 14 -25.32 -12.68 -8.15
N ALA A 15 -26.44 -11.94 -8.13
CA ALA A 15 -26.58 -10.79 -7.23
C ALA A 15 -26.50 -11.18 -5.75
N VAL A 16 -27.11 -12.31 -5.35
CA VAL A 16 -27.05 -12.83 -3.98
C VAL A 16 -25.64 -13.28 -3.61
N THR A 17 -24.93 -13.99 -4.49
CA THR A 17 -23.54 -14.41 -4.23
C THR A 17 -22.56 -13.24 -4.17
N CYS A 18 -22.79 -12.17 -4.94
CA CYS A 18 -22.03 -10.92 -4.80
C CYS A 18 -22.35 -10.17 -3.48
N ALA A 19 -23.57 -10.25 -2.96
CA ALA A 19 -23.95 -9.59 -1.70
C ALA A 19 -23.36 -10.28 -0.46
N VAL A 20 -23.25 -11.63 -0.44
CA VAL A 20 -22.56 -12.36 0.66
C VAL A 20 -21.04 -12.31 0.59
N ALA A 21 -20.46 -11.78 -0.49
CA ALA A 21 -19.02 -11.54 -0.59
C ALA A 21 -18.56 -10.27 0.15
N GLN A 22 -19.42 -9.63 0.93
CA GLN A 22 -18.98 -8.71 1.98
C GLN A 22 -18.31 -9.55 3.07
N HIS A 23 -16.99 -9.66 2.97
CA HIS A 23 -16.14 -10.39 3.91
C HIS A 23 -16.19 -9.70 5.28
N ALA A 24 -17.26 -9.93 6.04
CA ALA A 24 -17.28 -9.59 7.46
C ALA A 24 -16.14 -10.40 8.10
N PRO A 25 -15.17 -9.74 8.76
CA PRO A 25 -14.06 -10.45 9.35
C PRO A 25 -14.58 -11.49 10.34
N PRO A 26 -13.94 -12.66 10.45
CA PRO A 26 -14.41 -13.77 11.28
C PRO A 26 -14.49 -13.41 12.78
N TRP A 27 -13.89 -12.29 13.18
CA TRP A 27 -13.91 -11.76 14.53
C TRP A 27 -14.31 -10.30 14.50
N THR A 28 -15.36 -9.96 15.23
CA THR A 28 -15.75 -8.59 15.56
C THR A 28 -15.65 -8.40 17.07
N GLU A 29 -15.43 -7.16 17.51
CA GLU A 29 -15.42 -6.79 18.93
C GLU A 29 -16.29 -5.55 19.16
N ASP A 30 -16.77 -5.39 20.39
CA ASP A 30 -17.43 -4.17 20.82
C ASP A 30 -16.47 -2.97 20.76
N CYS A 31 -17.04 -1.77 20.58
CA CYS A 31 -16.26 -0.53 20.51
C CYS A 31 -15.39 -0.36 21.78
N ARG A 32 -14.08 -0.29 21.57
CA ARG A 32 -13.10 -0.07 22.65
C ARG A 32 -13.28 1.29 23.29
N LYS A 33 -12.97 1.37 24.59
CA LYS A 33 -12.97 2.60 25.39
C LYS A 33 -11.61 2.76 26.08
N SER A 34 -11.27 4.00 26.44
CA SER A 34 -10.07 4.33 27.22
C SER A 34 -8.74 3.86 26.60
N THR A 35 -8.64 3.88 25.27
CA THR A 35 -7.44 3.50 24.50
C THR A 35 -6.52 4.68 24.20
N TYR A 36 -6.84 5.87 24.71
CA TYR A 36 -6.05 7.09 24.54
C TYR A 36 -5.69 7.69 25.91
N PRO A 37 -4.42 8.09 26.15
CA PRO A 37 -3.27 8.00 25.24
C PRO A 37 -2.88 6.55 24.88
N PRO A 38 -2.29 6.31 23.69
CA PRO A 38 -1.99 4.96 23.21
C PRO A 38 -1.06 4.20 24.17
N SER A 39 -1.48 3.00 24.56
CA SER A 39 -0.71 2.12 25.45
C SER A 39 -1.13 0.66 25.26
N GLY A 40 -0.39 -0.27 25.87
CA GLY A 40 -0.70 -1.69 25.83
C GLY A 40 -0.32 -2.37 24.50
N PRO A 41 -0.87 -3.58 24.23
CA PRO A 41 -0.38 -4.46 23.17
C PRO A 41 -0.65 -3.97 21.74
N THR A 42 -1.57 -3.02 21.56
CA THR A 42 -1.89 -2.44 20.24
C THR A 42 -1.01 -1.25 19.91
N TYR A 43 -0.20 -0.75 20.84
CA TYR A 43 0.71 0.36 20.63
C TYR A 43 2.15 -0.13 20.43
N ARG A 44 2.66 -0.03 19.20
CA ARG A 44 4.05 -0.41 18.88
C ARG A 44 5.09 0.63 19.30
N GLY A 45 4.69 1.90 19.41
CA GLY A 45 5.60 3.00 19.71
C GLY A 45 5.27 4.27 18.92
N PRO A 46 5.93 5.39 19.24
CA PRO A 46 5.70 6.67 18.57
C PRO A 46 6.35 6.66 17.18
N VAL A 47 5.86 7.54 16.30
CA VAL A 47 6.44 7.77 14.98
C VAL A 47 7.40 8.97 15.06
N PRO A 48 8.66 8.84 14.59
CA PRO A 48 9.61 9.94 14.59
C PRO A 48 9.22 11.04 13.59
N TRP A 49 9.56 12.28 13.92
CA TRP A 49 9.36 13.44 13.06
C TRP A 49 10.62 13.75 12.25
N TYR A 50 10.43 14.14 10.99
CA TYR A 50 11.49 14.60 10.09
C TYR A 50 11.05 15.90 9.41
N THR A 51 12.00 16.78 9.12
CA THR A 51 11.74 18.02 8.38
C THR A 51 12.20 17.86 6.94
N ILE A 52 11.28 18.00 5.98
CA ILE A 52 11.61 17.98 4.56
C ILE A 52 11.66 19.41 4.05
N ASN A 53 12.86 19.89 3.73
CA ASN A 53 13.04 21.26 3.23
C ASN A 53 12.73 21.33 1.72
N LEU A 54 11.63 21.98 1.35
CA LEU A 54 11.18 22.12 -0.04
C LEU A 54 12.02 23.12 -0.86
N ASP A 55 12.80 23.99 -0.21
CA ASP A 55 13.71 24.93 -0.86
C ASP A 55 14.94 24.22 -1.44
N LEU A 56 15.24 23.00 -0.97
CA LEU A 56 16.26 22.16 -1.57
C LEU A 56 15.81 21.65 -2.94
N PRO A 57 16.76 21.41 -3.88
CA PRO A 57 16.44 20.75 -5.13
C PRO A 57 15.78 19.40 -4.85
N PRO A 58 14.74 19.00 -5.62
CA PRO A 58 13.94 17.79 -5.37
C PRO A 58 14.78 16.54 -5.06
N TYR A 59 15.87 16.34 -5.82
CA TYR A 59 16.83 15.26 -5.63
C TYR A 59 17.36 15.13 -4.20
N LYS A 60 17.57 16.24 -3.49
CA LYS A 60 18.21 16.25 -2.15
C LYS A 60 17.23 16.17 -0.98
N ARG A 61 15.93 16.40 -1.21
CA ARG A 61 14.93 16.60 -0.14
C ARG A 61 14.82 15.42 0.83
N TRP A 62 14.99 14.20 0.31
CA TRP A 62 14.80 12.96 1.07
C TRP A 62 16.09 12.35 1.62
N HIS A 63 17.25 12.98 1.40
CA HIS A 63 18.54 12.37 1.71
C HIS A 63 18.70 12.03 3.18
N GLU A 64 18.41 12.98 4.09
CA GLU A 64 18.51 12.77 5.54
C GLU A 64 17.65 11.59 6.02
N LEU A 65 16.36 11.59 5.66
CA LEU A 65 15.45 10.50 6.00
C LEU A 65 15.93 9.16 5.44
N MET A 66 16.43 9.15 4.20
CA MET A 66 16.88 7.92 3.55
C MET A 66 18.18 7.39 4.15
N THR A 67 19.07 8.24 4.67
CA THR A 67 20.24 7.77 5.43
C THR A 67 19.81 6.93 6.65
N ASP A 68 18.77 7.36 7.37
CA ASP A 68 18.26 6.62 8.53
C ASP A 68 17.44 5.37 8.15
N LYS A 69 16.63 5.47 7.09
CA LYS A 69 15.63 4.44 6.76
C LYS A 69 16.06 3.49 5.65
N ALA A 70 17.19 3.72 4.98
CA ALA A 70 17.73 2.84 3.94
C ALA A 70 17.78 1.36 4.35
N PRO A 71 18.25 0.97 5.57
CA PRO A 71 18.30 -0.44 5.96
C PRO A 71 16.91 -1.09 5.99
N ALA A 72 15.91 -0.37 6.52
CA ALA A 72 14.53 -0.85 6.57
C ALA A 72 13.91 -0.94 5.17
N LEU A 73 14.19 0.04 4.31
CA LEU A 73 13.73 0.02 2.92
C LEU A 73 14.28 -1.18 2.16
N LYS A 74 15.60 -1.44 2.28
CA LYS A 74 16.25 -2.60 1.65
C LYS A 74 15.63 -3.93 2.11
N LEU A 75 15.27 -4.04 3.39
CA LEU A 75 14.61 -5.23 3.92
C LEU A 75 13.21 -5.44 3.30
N ILE A 76 12.44 -4.36 3.13
CA ILE A 76 11.14 -4.42 2.47
C ILE A 76 11.29 -4.81 1.00
N MET A 77 12.21 -4.18 0.27
CA MET A 77 12.48 -4.51 -1.13
C MET A 77 12.88 -5.98 -1.30
N ASN A 78 13.78 -6.47 -0.44
CA ASN A 78 14.18 -7.87 -0.47
C ASN A 78 13.00 -8.83 -0.19
N SER A 79 12.12 -8.46 0.74
CA SER A 79 10.91 -9.24 1.04
C SER A 79 9.95 -9.30 -0.14
N LEU A 80 9.76 -8.18 -0.84
CA LEU A 80 8.95 -8.10 -2.06
C LEU A 80 9.56 -8.93 -3.19
N LYS A 81 10.87 -8.83 -3.42
CA LYS A 81 11.60 -9.67 -4.39
C LYS A 81 11.40 -11.15 -4.13
N ASN A 82 11.58 -11.58 -2.88
CA ASN A 82 11.40 -12.98 -2.49
C ASN A 82 9.96 -13.45 -2.69
N MET A 83 8.98 -12.58 -2.45
CA MET A 83 7.58 -12.87 -2.75
C MET A 83 7.35 -13.02 -4.26
N VAL A 84 7.81 -12.07 -5.08
CA VAL A 84 7.67 -12.12 -6.54
C VAL A 84 8.36 -13.35 -7.12
N ASN A 85 9.58 -13.66 -6.69
CA ASN A 85 10.32 -14.84 -7.11
C ASN A 85 9.63 -16.15 -6.72
N ALA A 86 8.89 -16.18 -5.61
CA ALA A 86 8.11 -17.36 -5.25
C ALA A 86 6.93 -17.61 -6.20
N PHE A 87 6.36 -16.57 -6.82
CA PHE A 87 5.29 -16.68 -7.81
C PHE A 87 5.81 -16.83 -9.24
N VAL A 88 6.91 -16.15 -9.56
CA VAL A 88 7.55 -16.15 -10.88
C VAL A 88 9.08 -16.36 -10.70
N PRO A 89 9.54 -17.61 -10.55
CA PRO A 89 10.93 -17.93 -10.21
C PRO A 89 11.95 -17.58 -11.30
N SER A 90 11.48 -17.21 -12.49
CA SER A 90 12.35 -16.94 -13.64
C SER A 90 13.22 -15.68 -13.48
N GLY A 91 12.99 -14.85 -12.45
CA GLY A 91 13.70 -13.59 -12.23
C GLY A 91 13.42 -12.51 -13.30
N LYS A 92 12.75 -12.87 -14.39
CA LYS A 92 12.43 -11.97 -15.52
C LYS A 92 11.60 -10.77 -15.11
N VAL A 93 10.72 -10.92 -14.12
CA VAL A 93 9.89 -9.82 -13.61
C VAL A 93 10.77 -8.75 -12.97
N MET A 94 11.72 -9.14 -12.11
CA MET A 94 12.65 -8.20 -11.50
C MET A 94 13.54 -7.51 -12.55
N GLN A 95 14.01 -8.26 -13.56
CA GLN A 95 14.78 -7.67 -14.66
C GLN A 95 13.98 -6.61 -15.44
N ILE A 96 12.69 -6.86 -15.70
CA ILE A 96 11.81 -5.89 -16.37
C ILE A 96 11.60 -4.66 -15.48
N VAL A 97 11.35 -4.87 -14.18
CA VAL A 97 11.20 -3.77 -13.21
C VAL A 97 12.45 -2.90 -13.17
N ASP A 98 13.63 -3.50 -13.06
CA ASP A 98 14.88 -2.77 -12.87
C ASP A 98 15.32 -2.05 -14.15
N GLN A 99 15.15 -2.69 -15.31
CA GLN A 99 15.73 -2.21 -16.57
C GLN A 99 14.74 -1.51 -17.51
N LYS A 100 13.47 -1.89 -17.50
CA LYS A 100 12.49 -1.43 -18.50
C LYS A 100 11.42 -0.52 -17.92
N LEU A 101 11.05 -0.69 -16.65
CA LEU A 101 9.99 0.09 -16.03
C LEU A 101 10.24 1.60 -16.04
N PRO A 102 11.46 2.11 -15.75
CA PRO A 102 11.72 3.55 -15.83
C PRO A 102 11.51 4.12 -17.23
N GLY A 103 11.94 3.39 -18.27
CA GLY A 103 11.73 3.81 -19.66
C GLY A 103 10.28 3.64 -20.15
N LEU A 104 9.54 2.68 -19.60
CA LEU A 104 8.15 2.40 -19.97
C LEU A 104 7.18 3.43 -19.38
N LEU A 105 7.44 3.88 -18.15
CA LEU A 105 6.59 4.87 -17.46
C LEU A 105 6.88 6.31 -17.89
N GLY A 106 7.94 6.51 -18.69
CA GLY A 106 8.37 7.83 -19.13
C GLY A 106 8.85 8.71 -17.97
N ASN A 107 8.99 10.01 -18.25
CA ASN A 107 9.38 10.98 -17.25
C ASN A 107 8.16 11.34 -16.39
N PHE A 108 8.28 11.14 -15.07
CA PHE A 108 7.27 11.62 -14.14
C PHE A 108 7.32 13.16 -14.08
N PRO A 109 6.19 13.85 -13.87
CA PRO A 109 6.23 15.30 -13.71
C PRO A 109 7.14 15.65 -12.53
N GLY A 110 7.96 16.70 -12.70
CA GLY A 110 8.70 17.27 -11.57
C GLY A 110 7.72 17.71 -10.48
N PRO A 111 8.00 17.47 -9.19
CA PRO A 111 9.30 17.11 -8.60
C PRO A 111 9.57 15.60 -8.44
N PHE A 112 8.60 14.74 -8.73
CA PHE A 112 8.60 13.33 -8.28
C PHE A 112 9.73 12.49 -8.88
N GLU A 113 10.05 12.72 -10.16
CA GLU A 113 11.12 11.99 -10.83
C GLU A 113 12.47 12.17 -10.12
N GLU A 114 12.83 13.42 -9.84
CA GLU A 114 14.10 13.76 -9.21
C GLU A 114 14.13 13.35 -7.73
N GLU A 115 13.01 13.44 -7.01
CA GLU A 115 12.91 12.91 -5.64
C GLU A 115 13.15 11.39 -5.59
N MET A 116 12.56 10.63 -6.52
CA MET A 116 12.77 9.18 -6.60
C MET A 116 14.21 8.82 -7.00
N LYS A 117 14.82 9.57 -7.93
CA LYS A 117 16.25 9.40 -8.27
C LYS A 117 17.15 9.67 -7.08
N GLY A 118 16.84 10.70 -6.29
CA GLY A 118 17.58 11.04 -5.08
C GLY A 118 17.51 9.94 -4.03
N ILE A 119 16.32 9.39 -3.79
CA ILE A 119 16.12 8.24 -2.90
C ILE A 119 16.92 7.04 -3.40
N ALA A 120 16.76 6.66 -4.68
CA ALA A 120 17.46 5.54 -5.29
C ALA A 120 18.98 5.62 -5.13
N ALA A 121 19.55 6.81 -5.29
CA ALA A 121 20.98 7.04 -5.13
C ALA A 121 21.46 6.90 -3.67
N VAL A 122 20.76 7.50 -2.71
CA VAL A 122 21.13 7.43 -1.29
C VAL A 122 20.99 6.02 -0.75
N THR A 123 19.94 5.31 -1.16
CA THR A 123 19.68 3.95 -0.68
C THR A 123 20.39 2.88 -1.50
N ASP A 124 21.14 3.22 -2.55
CA ASP A 124 21.76 2.26 -3.47
C ASP A 124 20.75 1.18 -3.90
N THR A 125 19.61 1.63 -4.42
CA THR A 125 18.48 0.79 -4.82
C THR A 125 18.09 1.13 -6.25
N PRO A 126 17.85 0.14 -7.13
CA PRO A 126 17.44 0.41 -8.50
C PRO A 126 16.20 1.31 -8.57
N LEU A 127 16.23 2.32 -9.46
CA LEU A 127 15.15 3.30 -9.60
C LEU A 127 13.80 2.62 -9.91
N GLY A 128 13.79 1.54 -10.68
CA GLY A 128 12.60 0.76 -10.98
C GLY A 128 11.90 0.19 -9.74
N GLU A 129 12.67 -0.21 -8.72
CA GLU A 129 12.12 -0.69 -7.44
C GLU A 129 11.52 0.45 -6.63
N ILE A 130 12.19 1.62 -6.59
CA ILE A 130 11.67 2.81 -5.92
C ILE A 130 10.36 3.28 -6.58
N ILE A 131 10.31 3.30 -7.91
CA ILE A 131 9.08 3.60 -8.66
C ILE A 131 7.99 2.58 -8.34
N SER A 132 8.32 1.29 -8.38
CA SER A 132 7.37 0.21 -8.07
C SER A 132 6.81 0.33 -6.65
N PHE A 133 7.64 0.72 -5.68
CA PHE A 133 7.21 0.94 -4.31
C PHE A 133 6.30 2.15 -4.14
N ASN A 134 6.53 3.23 -4.89
CA ASN A 134 5.61 4.38 -4.90
C ASN A 134 4.25 4.01 -5.52
N VAL A 135 4.26 3.23 -6.61
CA VAL A 135 3.04 2.73 -7.26
C VAL A 135 2.31 1.70 -6.39
N PHE A 136 3.02 0.95 -5.53
CA PHE A 136 2.44 -0.07 -4.66
C PHE A 136 1.35 0.48 -3.73
N TYR A 137 1.47 1.74 -3.29
CA TYR A 137 0.45 2.40 -2.46
C TYR A 137 -0.92 2.49 -3.14
N GLU A 138 -0.96 2.57 -4.47
CA GLU A 138 -2.19 2.73 -5.26
C GLU A 138 -3.05 1.47 -5.32
N PHE A 139 -2.44 0.29 -5.19
CA PHE A 139 -3.14 -0.98 -5.41
C PHE A 139 -3.47 -1.76 -4.13
N PHE A 140 -2.70 -1.58 -3.06
CA PHE A 140 -2.71 -2.50 -1.92
C PHE A 140 -3.02 -1.85 -0.57
N THR A 141 -3.45 -0.59 -0.57
CA THR A 141 -3.84 0.13 0.64
C THR A 141 -5.35 0.05 0.88
N ILE A 142 -5.72 -0.21 2.13
CA ILE A 142 -7.10 -0.15 2.62
C ILE A 142 -7.14 0.89 3.73
N CYS A 143 -8.08 1.83 3.64
CA CYS A 143 -8.18 2.94 4.58
C CYS A 143 -9.57 3.06 5.18
N THR A 144 -9.62 3.47 6.44
CA THR A 144 -10.83 4.00 7.11
C THR A 144 -10.57 5.45 7.46
N SER A 145 -11.44 6.36 7.00
CA SER A 145 -11.35 7.79 7.30
C SER A 145 -12.66 8.27 7.92
N VAL A 146 -12.57 9.08 8.98
CA VAL A 146 -13.73 9.62 9.70
C VAL A 146 -13.53 11.11 9.88
N ILE A 147 -14.53 11.90 9.50
CA ILE A 147 -14.61 13.33 9.73
C ILE A 147 -15.78 13.56 10.69
N THR A 148 -15.52 14.29 11.79
CA THR A 148 -16.55 14.69 12.75
C THR A 148 -16.48 16.18 13.00
N GLU A 149 -17.65 16.80 13.11
CA GLU A 149 -17.80 18.18 13.56
C GLU A 149 -18.54 18.18 14.90
N ASP A 150 -18.03 18.91 15.89
CA ASP A 150 -18.73 19.07 17.16
C ASP A 150 -19.81 20.16 17.09
N ARG A 151 -20.62 20.30 18.15
CA ARG A 151 -21.70 21.31 18.20
C ARG A 151 -21.19 22.76 18.21
N GLN A 152 -19.88 22.98 18.39
CA GLN A 152 -19.24 24.28 18.39
C GLN A 152 -18.63 24.60 17.01
N GLY A 153 -18.78 23.71 16.02
CA GLY A 153 -18.25 23.86 14.67
C GLY A 153 -16.79 23.42 14.52
N LYS A 154 -16.22 22.71 15.51
CA LYS A 154 -14.85 22.22 15.44
C LYS A 154 -14.79 20.88 14.71
N CYS A 155 -14.03 20.84 13.63
CA CYS A 155 -13.82 19.63 12.83
C CYS A 155 -12.59 18.84 13.28
N VAL A 156 -12.69 17.51 13.23
CA VAL A 156 -11.59 16.56 13.46
C VAL A 156 -11.59 15.52 12.35
N LEU A 157 -10.40 15.24 11.80
CA LEU A 157 -10.14 14.17 10.83
C LEU A 157 -9.30 13.08 11.49
N SER A 158 -9.80 11.84 11.46
CA SER A 158 -9.09 10.63 11.90
C SER A 158 -8.94 9.65 10.74
N ARG A 159 -7.78 8.96 10.67
CA ARG A 159 -7.50 7.96 9.63
C ARG A 159 -6.83 6.72 10.23
N GLY A 160 -7.26 5.55 9.78
CA GLY A 160 -6.58 4.27 9.99
C GLY A 160 -6.21 3.67 8.63
N GLY A 161 -4.97 3.20 8.49
CA GLY A 161 -4.47 2.58 7.25
C GLY A 161 -4.04 1.14 7.50
N GLN A 162 -4.30 0.27 6.53
CA GLN A 162 -3.78 -1.09 6.45
C GLN A 162 -3.18 -1.33 5.06
N SER A 163 -2.03 -2.00 5.01
CA SER A 163 -1.43 -2.46 3.75
C SER A 163 -1.49 -3.98 3.72
N GLN A 164 -2.08 -4.55 2.66
CA GLN A 164 -2.29 -6.00 2.55
C GLN A 164 -1.75 -6.53 1.23
N VAL A 165 -0.85 -7.52 1.30
CA VAL A 165 -0.43 -8.31 0.14
C VAL A 165 -0.78 -9.76 0.41
N SER A 166 -1.78 -10.27 -0.32
CA SER A 166 -2.28 -11.62 -0.10
C SER A 166 -1.30 -12.66 -0.65
N ARG A 167 -0.78 -13.50 0.24
CA ARG A 167 -0.08 -14.72 -0.15
C ARG A 167 -1.14 -15.78 -0.43
N ARG A 168 -1.45 -16.03 -1.71
CA ARG A 168 -2.32 -17.16 -2.08
C ARG A 168 -1.57 -18.44 -1.72
N LYS A 169 -1.89 -19.06 -0.57
CA LYS A 169 -1.51 -20.45 -0.33
C LYS A 169 -2.16 -21.24 -1.46
N SER A 170 -1.36 -21.80 -2.37
CA SER A 170 -1.84 -22.88 -3.23
C SER A 170 -2.28 -23.98 -2.29
N SER A 171 -3.60 -24.10 -2.10
CA SER A 171 -4.23 -25.29 -1.60
C SER A 171 -3.87 -26.39 -2.59
N LYS A 172 -2.81 -27.14 -2.27
CA LYS A 172 -2.61 -28.47 -2.82
C LYS A 172 -3.82 -29.29 -2.41
N TRP A 173 -4.71 -29.53 -3.37
CA TRP A 173 -5.52 -30.75 -3.40
C TRP A 173 -4.72 -31.78 -4.17
#